data_AF-A0A7Z9C2G9-F1
#
_entry.id   AF-A0A7Z9C2G9-F1
#
_cell.length_a   1.000
_cell.length_b   1.000
_cell.length_c   1.000
_cell.angle_alpha   90.00
_cell.angle_beta   90.00
_cell.angle_gamma   90.00
#
_symmetry.space_group_name_H-M   'P 1'
#
loop_
_entity.id
_entity.type
_entity.pdbx_description
1 polymer ?
#
loop_
_entity_poly.entity_id
_entity_poly.type
_entity_poly.pdbx_seq_one_letter_code
_entity_poly.pdbx_strand_id
1 'polypeptide(L)'
;MTIELSGLTFTNKADIVPQSGADQILNQGTANTLDGKDILIGTSTTSDFNTVGINNYYGAIYTGDGDDIITGIMDGWGYGIQNYNAKAIIDTGAGKDTITAKASTYGIYNIDATINMGAGKDTITATGGDTGISNGGTINTGDGSDIITGTATATDGSGYGGIFNNIDGIINTGNGNDIITGTGSPGIYNDGPINTGNGNDSIIANGGFNGMGNIFLGGQKDYLKGFGNGNFYGGDSKDTLELTSGTYTIGISGTTVSFTKGSAIMHTSEFEKLIAGNQTYDFSSLTNDQTIFIA
;
A
#
# COMPACT_ATOMS: atom_id res chain seq x y z
N MET A 1 -1.57 10.26 27.27
CA MET A 1 -0.73 9.40 28.13
C MET A 1 -0.20 8.27 27.24
N THR A 2 0.75 7.46 27.70
CA THR A 2 1.33 6.38 26.87
C THR A 2 0.97 5.03 27.48
N ILE A 3 0.46 4.11 26.67
CA ILE A 3 0.14 2.74 27.05
C ILE A 3 1.23 1.82 26.50
N GLU A 4 1.91 1.08 27.38
CA GLU A 4 2.80 -0.01 26.97
C GLU A 4 1.96 -1.28 26.74
N LEU A 5 1.71 -1.61 25.47
CA LEU A 5 0.78 -2.66 25.05
C LEU A 5 1.22 -4.05 25.53
N SER A 6 2.53 -4.32 25.51
CA SER A 6 3.13 -5.59 25.92
C SER A 6 2.96 -5.90 27.43
N GLY A 7 2.55 -4.92 28.23
CA GLY A 7 2.26 -5.08 29.66
C GLY A 7 0.81 -5.47 29.97
N LEU A 8 -0.08 -5.51 28.96
CA LEU A 8 -1.50 -5.82 29.15
C LEU A 8 -1.78 -7.32 29.10
N THR A 9 -2.92 -7.73 29.67
CA THR A 9 -3.44 -9.10 29.57
C THR A 9 -4.72 -9.06 28.75
N PHE A 10 -4.75 -9.89 27.71
CA PHE A 10 -5.85 -10.01 26.76
C PHE A 10 -6.59 -11.34 26.94
N THR A 11 -7.73 -11.50 26.28
CA THR A 11 -8.64 -12.64 26.41
C THR A 11 -9.11 -13.14 25.05
N ASN A 12 -9.66 -14.36 24.97
CA ASN A 12 -10.27 -14.86 23.72
C ASN A 12 -11.66 -14.22 23.43
N LYS A 13 -11.79 -12.92 23.64
CA LYS A 13 -12.99 -12.11 23.44
C LYS A 13 -12.52 -10.75 22.97
N ALA A 14 -13.43 -10.00 22.35
CA ALA A 14 -13.19 -8.61 21.96
C ALA A 14 -12.54 -7.78 23.09
N ASP A 15 -11.31 -7.38 22.87
CA ASP A 15 -10.52 -6.50 23.70
C ASP A 15 -10.40 -5.10 23.09
N ILE A 16 -10.38 -4.07 23.92
CA ILE A 16 -10.33 -2.67 23.48
C ILE A 16 -9.24 -1.92 24.24
N VAL A 17 -8.31 -1.32 23.50
CA VAL A 17 -7.20 -0.52 24.03
C VAL A 17 -7.11 0.81 23.26
N PRO A 18 -7.15 1.98 23.94
CA PRO A 18 -7.48 2.18 25.35
C PRO A 18 -8.96 1.90 25.64
N GLN A 19 -9.27 1.54 26.89
CA GLN A 19 -10.67 1.45 27.35
C GLN A 19 -11.38 2.82 27.39
N SER A 20 -10.62 3.92 27.48
CA SER A 20 -11.14 5.29 27.41
C SER A 20 -10.02 6.28 27.14
N GLY A 21 -10.32 7.37 26.43
CA GLY A 21 -9.38 8.49 26.24
C GLY A 21 -8.58 8.43 24.95
N ALA A 22 -7.57 9.31 24.88
CA ALA A 22 -6.68 9.46 23.74
C ALA A 22 -5.24 9.24 24.22
N ASP A 23 -4.73 8.03 23.99
CA ASP A 23 -3.41 7.62 24.43
C ASP A 23 -2.57 7.09 23.28
N GLN A 24 -1.29 7.45 23.29
CA GLN A 24 -0.31 6.84 22.41
C GLN A 24 -0.14 5.39 22.84
N ILE A 25 -0.09 4.47 21.88
CA ILE A 25 0.29 3.08 22.14
C ILE A 25 1.78 2.93 21.83
N LEU A 26 2.53 2.37 22.77
CA LEU A 26 3.91 1.93 22.62
C LEU A 26 3.94 0.41 22.77
N ASN A 27 4.64 -0.27 21.89
CA ASN A 27 4.89 -1.69 21.98
C ASN A 27 6.38 -1.98 21.77
N GLN A 28 7.02 -2.41 22.85
CA GLN A 28 8.44 -2.83 22.86
C GLN A 28 8.62 -4.33 23.08
N GLY A 29 7.53 -5.05 23.33
CA GLY A 29 7.51 -6.49 23.59
C GLY A 29 6.49 -7.21 22.71
N THR A 30 5.95 -8.31 23.21
CA THR A 30 4.86 -9.03 22.51
C THR A 30 3.53 -8.66 23.13
N ALA A 31 2.65 -8.08 22.32
CA ALA A 31 1.23 -7.94 22.61
C ALA A 31 0.48 -8.98 21.78
N ASN A 32 -0.22 -9.89 22.45
CA ASN A 32 -1.05 -10.89 21.79
C ASN A 32 -2.47 -10.73 22.32
N THR A 33 -3.39 -10.24 21.49
CA THR A 33 -4.77 -9.98 21.90
C THR A 33 -5.62 -11.25 21.90
N LEU A 34 -5.11 -12.35 21.32
CA LEU A 34 -5.78 -13.65 21.19
C LEU A 34 -7.02 -13.55 20.29
N ASP A 35 -7.74 -14.66 20.06
CA ASP A 35 -8.92 -14.63 19.18
C ASP A 35 -9.98 -13.67 19.69
N GLY A 36 -10.61 -12.89 18.82
CA GLY A 36 -11.44 -11.81 19.29
C GLY A 36 -12.03 -10.95 18.20
N LYS A 37 -12.42 -9.75 18.60
CA LYS A 37 -12.70 -8.66 17.67
C LYS A 37 -12.06 -7.45 18.32
N ASP A 38 -10.77 -7.36 18.15
CA ASP A 38 -9.93 -6.56 19.00
C ASP A 38 -9.70 -5.19 18.38
N ILE A 39 -9.63 -4.18 19.24
CA ILE A 39 -9.61 -2.79 18.84
C ILE A 39 -8.43 -2.12 19.53
N LEU A 40 -7.40 -1.79 18.76
CA LEU A 40 -6.22 -1.05 19.20
C LEU A 40 -6.26 0.35 18.59
N ILE A 41 -6.46 1.38 19.40
CA ILE A 41 -6.54 2.78 18.95
C ILE A 41 -5.45 3.59 19.66
N GLY A 42 -4.37 3.87 18.95
CA GLY A 42 -3.33 4.78 19.39
C GLY A 42 -3.55 6.20 18.86
N THR A 43 -3.59 7.19 19.74
CA THR A 43 -3.71 8.60 19.37
C THR A 43 -2.67 9.46 20.07
N SER A 44 -2.02 10.36 19.34
CA SER A 44 -1.13 11.38 19.91
C SER A 44 -1.48 12.77 19.40
N THR A 45 -1.30 13.79 20.25
CA THR A 45 -1.52 15.21 19.94
C THR A 45 -0.29 16.08 20.23
N THR A 46 0.76 15.49 20.80
CA THR A 46 2.00 16.19 21.14
C THR A 46 2.89 16.23 19.92
N SER A 47 3.36 17.41 19.51
CA SER A 47 4.23 17.57 18.34
C SER A 47 5.72 17.44 18.72
N ASP A 48 6.24 16.22 18.73
CA ASP A 48 7.69 15.97 18.75
C ASP A 48 8.03 14.87 17.74
N PHE A 49 9.31 14.72 17.38
CA PHE A 49 9.72 13.79 16.32
C PHE A 49 9.49 12.30 16.66
N ASN A 50 9.13 11.97 17.91
CA ASN A 50 8.91 10.60 18.38
C ASN A 50 7.43 10.31 18.66
N THR A 51 6.53 11.25 18.37
CA THR A 51 5.12 11.07 18.65
C THR A 51 4.43 10.38 17.50
N VAL A 52 3.71 9.34 17.88
CA VAL A 52 2.99 8.47 16.95
C VAL A 52 1.66 8.08 17.56
N GLY A 53 0.70 7.69 16.71
CA GLY A 53 -0.50 7.03 17.21
C GLY A 53 -0.12 5.70 17.86
N ILE A 54 0.49 4.81 17.07
CA ILE A 54 1.01 3.51 17.52
C ILE A 54 2.49 3.41 17.18
N ASN A 55 3.33 3.12 18.19
CA ASN A 55 4.75 2.85 18.05
C ASN A 55 5.07 1.38 18.26
N ASN A 56 5.37 0.65 17.20
CA ASN A 56 5.86 -0.72 17.24
C ASN A 56 7.32 -0.76 16.75
N TYR A 57 8.26 -0.32 17.60
CA TYR A 57 9.65 -0.08 17.21
C TYR A 57 10.57 -1.31 17.33
N TYR A 58 10.17 -2.31 18.11
CA TYR A 58 10.83 -3.62 18.23
C TYR A 58 9.86 -4.73 18.65
N GLY A 59 8.58 -4.40 18.78
CA GLY A 59 7.57 -5.27 19.36
C GLY A 59 6.82 -6.10 18.32
N ALA A 60 6.07 -7.07 18.79
CA ALA A 60 5.12 -7.80 17.96
C ALA A 60 3.71 -7.55 18.48
N ILE A 61 2.81 -7.17 17.58
CA ILE A 61 1.38 -7.06 17.82
C ILE A 61 0.73 -8.21 17.06
N TYR A 62 0.08 -9.13 17.77
CA TYR A 62 -0.70 -10.22 17.22
C TYR A 62 -2.15 -10.02 17.63
N THR A 63 -3.08 -9.94 16.68
CA THR A 63 -4.51 -9.84 17.01
C THR A 63 -5.31 -11.14 16.95
N GLY A 64 -4.71 -12.23 16.45
CA GLY A 64 -5.36 -13.55 16.48
C GLY A 64 -6.44 -13.69 15.42
N ASP A 65 -7.33 -14.68 15.54
CA ASP A 65 -8.48 -14.77 14.63
C ASP A 65 -9.56 -13.76 15.03
N GLY A 66 -10.11 -12.98 14.09
CA GLY A 66 -11.03 -11.91 14.42
C GLY A 66 -11.35 -10.95 13.27
N ASP A 67 -12.30 -10.04 13.47
CA ASP A 67 -12.44 -8.86 12.59
C ASP A 67 -11.79 -7.66 13.29
N ASP A 68 -10.46 -7.61 13.32
CA ASP A 68 -9.71 -6.73 14.20
C ASP A 68 -9.50 -5.33 13.60
N ILE A 69 -9.27 -4.35 14.48
CA ILE A 69 -9.11 -2.95 14.12
C ILE A 69 -7.87 -2.39 14.81
N ILE A 70 -6.91 -1.92 14.00
CA ILE A 70 -5.74 -1.20 14.47
C ILE A 70 -5.78 0.22 13.89
N THR A 71 -5.86 1.23 14.75
CA THR A 71 -5.94 2.64 14.37
C THR A 71 -4.83 3.44 15.00
N GLY A 72 -3.98 4.08 14.18
CA GLY A 72 -2.94 5.00 14.65
C GLY A 72 -3.16 6.42 14.12
N ILE A 73 -3.46 7.37 15.01
CA ILE A 73 -3.70 8.77 14.64
C ILE A 73 -2.69 9.67 15.34
N MET A 74 -2.01 10.52 14.57
CA MET A 74 -1.17 11.59 15.10
C MET A 74 -1.71 12.94 14.62
N ASP A 75 -2.19 13.76 15.55
CA ASP A 75 -2.65 15.13 15.32
C ASP A 75 -1.49 16.11 15.53
N GLY A 76 -0.64 16.19 14.51
CA GLY A 76 0.58 16.99 14.48
C GLY A 76 1.70 16.31 13.69
N TRP A 77 2.94 16.76 13.88
CA TRP A 77 4.13 16.19 13.24
C TRP A 77 4.47 14.82 13.80
N GLY A 78 4.49 13.79 12.94
CA GLY A 78 4.79 12.41 13.35
C GLY A 78 4.19 11.35 12.44
N TYR A 79 4.03 10.14 13.00
CA TYR A 79 3.57 8.94 12.29
C TYR A 79 2.20 8.47 12.80
N GLY A 80 1.32 7.99 11.93
CA GLY A 80 0.06 7.40 12.36
C GLY A 80 0.35 6.07 13.06
N ILE A 81 0.98 5.16 12.32
CA ILE A 81 1.54 3.90 12.79
C ILE A 81 3.00 3.83 12.36
N GLN A 82 3.89 3.64 13.33
CA GLN A 82 5.30 3.32 13.09
C GLN A 82 5.53 1.85 13.40
N ASN A 83 5.85 1.05 12.37
CA ASN A 83 6.30 -0.33 12.48
C ASN A 83 7.74 -0.37 11.99
N TYR A 84 8.70 -0.48 12.89
CA TYR A 84 10.10 -0.23 12.57
C TYR A 84 10.98 -1.32 13.15
N ASN A 85 12.01 -1.75 12.41
CA ASN A 85 12.98 -2.80 12.77
C ASN A 85 12.60 -4.24 12.39
N ALA A 86 13.63 -5.06 12.12
CA ALA A 86 13.56 -6.47 11.73
C ALA A 86 12.73 -7.39 12.62
N LYS A 87 12.47 -6.98 13.87
CA LYS A 87 11.64 -7.73 14.82
C LYS A 87 10.22 -7.19 14.95
N ALA A 88 9.95 -6.02 14.38
CA ALA A 88 8.66 -5.39 14.49
C ALA A 88 7.66 -6.06 13.56
N ILE A 89 6.60 -6.57 14.17
CA ILE A 89 5.54 -7.32 13.49
C ILE A 89 4.20 -6.73 13.91
N ILE A 90 3.34 -6.49 12.94
CA ILE A 90 1.90 -6.38 13.12
C ILE A 90 1.29 -7.54 12.34
N ASP A 91 0.61 -8.43 13.01
CA ASP A 91 -0.03 -9.61 12.41
C ASP A 91 -1.47 -9.69 12.90
N THR A 92 -2.44 -9.59 11.98
CA THR A 92 -3.86 -9.59 12.35
C THR A 92 -4.56 -10.94 12.25
N GLY A 93 -3.86 -12.00 11.86
CA GLY A 93 -4.42 -13.35 11.82
C GLY A 93 -5.51 -13.52 10.75
N ALA A 94 -6.58 -14.25 11.06
CA ALA A 94 -7.64 -14.51 10.07
C ALA A 94 -8.91 -13.70 10.37
N GLY A 95 -9.46 -13.06 9.34
CA GLY A 95 -10.79 -12.48 9.35
C GLY A 95 -10.91 -11.24 8.47
N LYS A 96 -11.58 -10.18 8.95
CA LYS A 96 -11.82 -8.96 8.15
C LYS A 96 -11.16 -7.79 8.84
N ASP A 97 -9.86 -7.73 8.72
CA ASP A 97 -9.05 -6.86 9.55
C ASP A 97 -8.88 -5.49 8.93
N THR A 98 -8.74 -4.48 9.78
CA THR A 98 -8.62 -3.10 9.34
C THR A 98 -7.47 -2.40 10.03
N ILE A 99 -6.50 -1.94 9.26
CA ILE A 99 -5.49 -0.98 9.70
C ILE A 99 -5.83 0.41 9.14
N THR A 100 -6.02 1.38 10.03
CA THR A 100 -6.21 2.79 9.67
C THR A 100 -5.10 3.64 10.29
N ALA A 101 -4.43 4.46 9.49
CA ALA A 101 -3.40 5.36 10.00
C ALA A 101 -3.52 6.77 9.44
N LYS A 102 -3.30 7.77 10.29
CA LYS A 102 -3.32 9.18 9.89
C LYS A 102 -2.27 10.00 10.60
N ALA A 103 -1.47 10.77 9.88
CA ALA A 103 -0.59 11.78 10.47
C ALA A 103 -0.23 12.90 9.48
N SER A 104 0.50 13.92 9.95
CA SER A 104 0.99 14.99 9.06
C SER A 104 2.25 14.62 8.28
N THR A 105 2.99 13.56 8.65
CA THR A 105 4.20 13.14 7.91
C THR A 105 3.91 11.84 7.17
N TYR A 106 3.82 10.73 7.90
CA TYR A 106 3.52 9.41 7.33
C TYR A 106 2.29 8.80 7.97
N GLY A 107 1.34 8.30 7.16
CA GLY A 107 0.23 7.51 7.69
C GLY A 107 0.77 6.23 8.33
N ILE A 108 1.33 5.35 7.52
CA ILE A 108 2.06 4.14 7.95
C ILE A 108 3.53 4.29 7.56
N TYR A 109 4.42 3.98 8.50
CA TYR A 109 5.86 3.88 8.29
C TYR A 109 6.33 2.48 8.68
N ASN A 110 6.49 1.60 7.68
CA ASN A 110 6.86 0.20 7.81
C ASN A 110 8.27 -0.03 7.27
N ILE A 111 9.31 0.08 8.11
CA ILE A 111 10.71 0.00 7.66
C ILE A 111 11.44 -1.13 8.38
N ASP A 112 12.08 -1.99 7.58
CA ASP A 112 12.69 -3.23 8.06
C ASP A 112 11.71 -4.12 8.85
N ALA A 113 10.40 -3.96 8.71
CA ALA A 113 9.40 -4.56 9.58
C ALA A 113 8.31 -5.30 8.76
N THR A 114 7.45 -6.04 9.44
CA THR A 114 6.38 -6.82 8.79
C THR A 114 5.00 -6.36 9.23
N ILE A 115 4.12 -6.11 8.26
CA ILE A 115 2.67 -6.05 8.45
C ILE A 115 2.09 -7.25 7.69
N ASN A 116 1.38 -8.13 8.40
CA ASN A 116 0.72 -9.31 7.86
C ASN A 116 -0.76 -9.25 8.22
N MET A 117 -1.66 -9.18 7.24
CA MET A 117 -3.11 -9.17 7.52
C MET A 117 -3.69 -10.59 7.58
N GLY A 118 -2.94 -11.59 7.10
CA GLY A 118 -3.28 -12.99 7.20
C GLY A 118 -4.32 -13.45 6.18
N ALA A 119 -5.51 -13.87 6.56
CA ALA A 119 -6.49 -14.38 5.60
C ALA A 119 -7.86 -13.76 5.79
N GLY A 120 -8.47 -13.28 4.72
CA GLY A 120 -9.86 -12.90 4.68
C GLY A 120 -10.16 -11.71 3.79
N LYS A 121 -10.63 -10.58 4.30
CA LYS A 121 -10.92 -9.40 3.46
C LYS A 121 -10.47 -8.17 4.18
N ASP A 122 -9.21 -7.85 3.96
CA ASP A 122 -8.49 -6.94 4.83
C ASP A 122 -8.38 -5.57 4.19
N THR A 123 -8.24 -4.56 5.04
CA THR A 123 -8.16 -3.17 4.60
C THR A 123 -7.04 -2.43 5.31
N ILE A 124 -6.10 -1.91 4.54
CA ILE A 124 -5.08 -0.97 5.00
C ILE A 124 -5.39 0.39 4.39
N THR A 125 -5.67 1.39 5.22
CA THR A 125 -5.87 2.79 4.79
C THR A 125 -4.93 3.70 5.55
N ALA A 126 -4.10 4.45 4.84
CA ALA A 126 -3.15 5.37 5.44
C ALA A 126 -3.15 6.75 4.76
N THR A 127 -3.23 7.80 5.57
CA THR A 127 -3.14 9.19 5.13
C THR A 127 -1.97 9.89 5.82
N GLY A 128 -1.00 10.36 5.05
CA GLY A 128 0.11 11.19 5.53
C GLY A 128 0.12 12.54 4.83
N GLY A 129 0.82 13.52 5.40
CA GLY A 129 1.14 14.73 4.64
C GLY A 129 2.12 14.39 3.53
N ASP A 130 3.30 13.92 3.87
CA ASP A 130 4.33 13.55 2.90
C ASP A 130 4.01 12.24 2.19
N THR A 131 3.57 11.21 2.92
CA THR A 131 3.35 9.88 2.33
C THR A 131 2.27 9.10 3.07
N GLY A 132 1.33 8.51 2.33
CA GLY A 132 0.30 7.67 2.94
C GLY A 132 0.91 6.43 3.59
N ILE A 133 1.53 5.58 2.77
CA ILE A 133 2.23 4.36 3.20
C ILE A 133 3.69 4.46 2.76
N SER A 134 4.63 4.47 3.70
CA SER A 134 6.05 4.30 3.42
C SER A 134 6.46 2.89 3.83
N ASN A 135 6.78 2.06 2.84
CA ASN A 135 7.18 0.68 3.01
C ASN A 135 8.63 0.47 2.58
N GLY A 136 9.46 0.02 3.51
CA GLY A 136 10.80 -0.54 3.29
C GLY A 136 10.96 -1.87 4.00
N GLY A 137 9.84 -2.52 4.36
CA GLY A 137 9.79 -3.86 4.92
C GLY A 137 8.81 -4.71 4.10
N THR A 138 8.01 -5.54 4.75
CA THR A 138 6.98 -6.35 4.10
C THR A 138 5.58 -5.90 4.52
N ILE A 139 4.71 -5.71 3.53
CA ILE A 139 3.25 -5.66 3.71
C ILE A 139 2.68 -6.86 2.96
N ASN A 140 2.03 -7.77 3.68
CA ASN A 140 1.37 -8.95 3.12
C ASN A 140 -0.09 -8.95 3.56
N THR A 141 -1.04 -8.88 2.63
CA THR A 141 -2.47 -8.99 3.01
C THR A 141 -2.96 -10.43 3.04
N GLY A 142 -2.34 -11.30 2.22
CA GLY A 142 -2.51 -12.75 2.28
C GLY A 142 -3.66 -13.25 1.40
N ASP A 143 -4.39 -14.30 1.77
CA ASP A 143 -5.49 -14.77 0.89
C ASP A 143 -6.76 -13.96 1.18
N GLY A 144 -7.31 -13.28 0.18
CA GLY A 144 -8.45 -12.41 0.41
C GLY A 144 -8.90 -11.56 -0.77
N SER A 145 -9.85 -10.67 -0.55
CA SER A 145 -10.10 -9.59 -1.50
C SER A 145 -9.81 -8.30 -0.78
N ASP A 146 -8.56 -7.90 -0.85
CA ASP A 146 -7.95 -6.97 0.07
C ASP A 146 -7.83 -5.57 -0.55
N ILE A 147 -7.73 -4.57 0.32
CA ILE A 147 -7.64 -3.18 -0.09
C ILE A 147 -6.45 -2.52 0.60
N ILE A 148 -5.55 -1.96 -0.20
CA ILE A 148 -4.47 -1.08 0.26
C ILE A 148 -4.68 0.30 -0.33
N THR A 149 -4.88 1.31 0.52
CA THR A 149 -5.02 2.71 0.12
C THR A 149 -4.02 3.59 0.83
N GLY A 150 -3.13 4.23 0.06
CA GLY A 150 -2.19 5.24 0.56
C GLY A 150 -2.51 6.61 -0.03
N THR A 151 -2.66 7.63 0.83
CA THR A 151 -2.91 9.01 0.41
C THR A 151 -1.86 9.96 1.00
N ALA A 152 -1.18 10.71 0.14
CA ALA A 152 -0.36 11.86 0.52
C ALA A 152 -1.16 13.14 0.30
N THR A 153 -1.18 14.04 1.30
CA THR A 153 -1.92 15.30 1.21
C THR A 153 -1.04 16.50 0.88
N ALA A 154 0.29 16.38 0.97
CA ALA A 154 1.23 17.42 0.57
C ALA A 154 1.13 17.64 -0.95
N THR A 155 1.08 18.91 -1.34
CA THR A 155 0.92 19.34 -2.73
C THR A 155 2.15 20.05 -3.27
N ASP A 156 3.13 20.33 -2.42
CA ASP A 156 4.40 21.00 -2.75
C ASP A 156 5.47 20.02 -3.29
N GLY A 157 5.16 18.73 -3.34
CA GLY A 157 6.08 17.68 -3.79
C GLY A 157 7.16 17.32 -2.76
N SER A 158 6.98 17.69 -1.48
CA SER A 158 7.87 17.25 -0.37
C SER A 158 7.81 15.74 -0.12
N GLY A 159 6.71 15.11 -0.53
CA GLY A 159 6.39 13.72 -0.27
C GLY A 159 6.88 12.72 -1.30
N TYR A 160 6.95 11.45 -0.90
CA TYR A 160 7.27 10.33 -1.80
C TYR A 160 6.04 9.74 -2.51
N GLY A 161 4.84 10.24 -2.22
CA GLY A 161 3.60 9.86 -2.89
C GLY A 161 2.58 9.15 -2.00
N GLY A 162 1.46 8.73 -2.58
CA GLY A 162 0.41 8.02 -1.84
C GLY A 162 0.93 6.73 -1.19
N ILE A 163 1.63 5.93 -1.99
CA ILE A 163 2.36 4.73 -1.55
C ILE A 163 3.80 4.87 -2.02
N PHE A 164 4.76 4.80 -1.10
CA PHE A 164 6.18 4.70 -1.37
C PHE A 164 6.67 3.31 -0.96
N ASN A 165 6.96 2.46 -1.94
CA ASN A 165 7.55 1.15 -1.76
C ASN A 165 9.04 1.21 -2.14
N ASN A 166 9.90 1.28 -1.13
CA ASN A 166 11.35 1.37 -1.29
C ASN A 166 11.94 0.08 -1.91
N ILE A 167 13.21 0.09 -2.28
CA ILE A 167 13.91 -1.03 -2.92
C ILE A 167 13.88 -2.33 -2.11
N ASP A 168 13.95 -2.22 -0.78
CA ASP A 168 13.83 -3.35 0.16
C ASP A 168 12.37 -3.65 0.53
N GLY A 169 11.44 -2.79 0.09
CA GLY A 169 10.02 -2.89 0.36
C GLY A 169 9.32 -3.92 -0.53
N ILE A 170 8.55 -4.80 0.09
CA ILE A 170 7.71 -5.79 -0.57
C ILE A 170 6.25 -5.51 -0.23
N ILE A 171 5.40 -5.44 -1.25
CA ILE A 171 3.95 -5.47 -1.09
C ILE A 171 3.43 -6.72 -1.79
N ASN A 172 2.71 -7.56 -1.08
CA ASN A 172 2.09 -8.77 -1.60
C ASN A 172 0.61 -8.84 -1.18
N THR A 173 -0.31 -8.97 -2.12
CA THR A 173 -1.73 -9.11 -1.79
C THR A 173 -2.27 -10.54 -1.88
N GLY A 174 -1.45 -11.50 -2.32
CA GLY A 174 -1.76 -12.93 -2.23
C GLY A 174 -2.76 -13.43 -3.27
N ASN A 175 -3.85 -14.10 -2.88
CA ASN A 175 -4.86 -14.58 -3.84
C ASN A 175 -6.21 -13.94 -3.56
N GLY A 176 -6.93 -13.61 -4.62
CA GLY A 176 -8.30 -13.11 -4.66
C GLY A 176 -8.31 -11.77 -5.39
N ASN A 177 -9.40 -10.99 -5.33
CA ASN A 177 -9.48 -9.77 -6.15
C ASN A 177 -9.07 -8.56 -5.31
N ASP A 178 -7.83 -8.11 -5.49
CA ASP A 178 -7.22 -7.10 -4.64
C ASP A 178 -7.20 -5.72 -5.29
N ILE A 179 -7.15 -4.69 -4.44
CA ILE A 179 -7.12 -3.30 -4.89
C ILE A 179 -6.01 -2.54 -4.17
N ILE A 180 -5.07 -2.01 -4.94
CA ILE A 180 -4.03 -1.08 -4.46
C ILE A 180 -4.28 0.30 -5.06
N THR A 181 -4.53 1.30 -4.22
CA THR A 181 -4.72 2.70 -4.65
C THR A 181 -3.72 3.61 -3.98
N GLY A 182 -2.89 4.28 -4.79
CA GLY A 182 -2.02 5.36 -4.35
C GLY A 182 -2.52 6.71 -4.85
N THR A 183 -2.70 7.68 -3.96
CA THR A 183 -3.10 9.05 -4.31
C THR A 183 -2.07 10.05 -3.80
N GLY A 184 -1.47 10.84 -4.69
CA GLY A 184 -0.41 11.79 -4.35
C GLY A 184 0.29 12.33 -5.60
N SER A 185 1.52 12.83 -5.46
CA SER A 185 2.39 13.15 -6.60
C SER A 185 3.82 12.66 -6.31
N PRO A 186 4.19 11.42 -6.72
CA PRO A 186 3.39 10.46 -7.50
C PRO A 186 2.26 9.81 -6.68
N GLY A 187 1.35 9.11 -7.37
CA GLY A 187 0.36 8.27 -6.69
C GLY A 187 1.02 7.07 -6.02
N ILE A 188 1.88 6.38 -6.78
CA ILE A 188 2.68 5.23 -6.31
C ILE A 188 4.15 5.45 -6.75
N TYR A 189 5.07 5.51 -5.80
CA TYR A 189 6.50 5.44 -6.02
C TYR A 189 6.95 4.03 -5.66
N ASN A 190 7.47 3.27 -6.64
CA ASN A 190 7.85 1.88 -6.45
C ASN A 190 9.28 1.61 -6.93
N ASP A 191 10.16 1.25 -6.00
CA ASP A 191 11.50 0.71 -6.27
C ASP A 191 11.63 -0.77 -5.91
N GLY A 192 10.73 -1.30 -5.06
CA GLY A 192 10.66 -2.72 -4.72
C GLY A 192 9.66 -3.52 -5.58
N PRO A 193 9.43 -4.80 -5.25
CA PRO A 193 8.36 -5.58 -5.86
C PRO A 193 6.98 -5.27 -5.26
N ILE A 194 5.98 -5.17 -6.13
CA ILE A 194 4.55 -5.26 -5.80
C ILE A 194 3.98 -6.47 -6.53
N ASN A 195 3.35 -7.40 -5.82
CA ASN A 195 2.76 -8.62 -6.38
C ASN A 195 1.31 -8.75 -5.92
N THR A 196 0.37 -8.92 -6.85
CA THR A 196 -1.04 -9.14 -6.50
C THR A 196 -1.50 -10.59 -6.61
N GLY A 197 -0.68 -11.46 -7.21
CA GLY A 197 -0.90 -12.91 -7.25
C GLY A 197 -2.06 -13.34 -8.14
N ASN A 198 -2.94 -14.25 -7.69
CA ASN A 198 -4.05 -14.71 -8.54
C ASN A 198 -5.31 -13.95 -8.20
N GLY A 199 -5.90 -13.26 -9.17
CA GLY A 199 -6.99 -12.34 -8.88
C GLY A 199 -7.49 -11.62 -10.11
N ASN A 200 -8.64 -10.95 -10.01
CA ASN A 200 -8.89 -9.82 -10.92
C ASN A 200 -8.49 -8.57 -10.15
N ASP A 201 -7.20 -8.27 -10.19
CA ASP A 201 -6.57 -7.28 -9.34
C ASP A 201 -6.63 -5.89 -9.99
N SER A 202 -6.50 -4.86 -9.15
CA SER A 202 -6.53 -3.48 -9.61
C SER A 202 -5.48 -2.64 -8.92
N ILE A 203 -4.59 -2.02 -9.70
CA ILE A 203 -3.62 -1.04 -9.20
C ILE A 203 -3.91 0.32 -9.84
N ILE A 204 -4.19 1.31 -8.99
CA ILE A 204 -4.58 2.65 -9.39
C ILE A 204 -3.61 3.68 -8.79
N ALA A 205 -2.82 4.34 -9.65
CA ALA A 205 -1.92 5.42 -9.26
C ALA A 205 -2.47 6.79 -9.64
N ASN A 206 -3.28 7.38 -8.75
CA ASN A 206 -3.79 8.74 -8.87
C ASN A 206 -2.64 9.73 -8.65
N GLY A 207 -2.10 10.26 -9.74
CA GLY A 207 -0.87 11.07 -9.75
C GLY A 207 0.30 10.42 -10.47
N GLY A 208 0.10 9.21 -11.00
CA GLY A 208 1.09 8.47 -11.80
C GLY A 208 2.04 7.62 -10.98
N PHE A 209 2.89 6.90 -11.69
CA PHE A 209 3.93 6.02 -11.15
C PHE A 209 5.30 6.73 -11.13
N ASN A 210 6.19 6.31 -10.24
CA ASN A 210 7.60 6.64 -10.29
C ASN A 210 8.43 5.48 -9.70
N GLY A 211 9.75 5.54 -9.84
CA GLY A 211 10.68 4.52 -9.40
C GLY A 211 11.06 3.53 -10.51
N MET A 212 11.81 2.50 -10.13
CA MET A 212 12.34 1.48 -11.05
C MET A 212 11.89 0.05 -10.70
N GLY A 213 11.02 -0.09 -9.72
CA GLY A 213 10.52 -1.36 -9.22
C GLY A 213 9.60 -2.07 -10.21
N ASN A 214 9.30 -3.33 -9.89
CA ASN A 214 8.46 -4.19 -10.70
C ASN A 214 7.07 -4.32 -10.07
N ILE A 215 6.05 -4.29 -10.92
CA ILE A 215 4.66 -4.60 -10.55
C ILE A 215 4.22 -5.83 -11.31
N PHE A 216 3.82 -6.87 -10.59
CA PHE A 216 3.31 -8.13 -11.13
C PHE A 216 1.83 -8.24 -10.76
N LEU A 217 0.97 -8.21 -11.78
CA LEU A 217 -0.48 -8.37 -11.59
C LEU A 217 -0.88 -9.85 -11.45
N GLY A 218 -0.11 -10.74 -12.09
CA GLY A 218 -0.16 -12.16 -11.81
C GLY A 218 -1.13 -12.88 -12.73
N GLY A 219 -2.27 -13.38 -12.22
CA GLY A 219 -3.13 -14.25 -13.00
C GLY A 219 -4.59 -13.87 -12.98
N GLN A 220 -5.23 -13.99 -14.15
CA GLN A 220 -6.62 -13.66 -14.50
C GLN A 220 -6.73 -12.26 -15.14
N LYS A 221 -7.76 -11.46 -14.84
CA LYS A 221 -8.03 -10.23 -15.60
C LYS A 221 -7.75 -9.02 -14.73
N ASP A 222 -6.55 -8.52 -14.87
CA ASP A 222 -6.07 -7.44 -14.04
C ASP A 222 -6.21 -6.08 -14.71
N TYR A 223 -6.18 -5.05 -13.87
CA TYR A 223 -6.37 -3.67 -14.29
C TYR A 223 -5.31 -2.77 -13.67
N LEU A 224 -4.59 -2.05 -14.51
CA LEU A 224 -3.58 -1.09 -14.11
C LEU A 224 -3.96 0.29 -14.64
N LYS A 225 -4.11 1.28 -13.75
CA LYS A 225 -4.39 2.67 -14.12
C LYS A 225 -3.28 3.60 -13.68
N GLY A 226 -2.75 4.37 -14.63
CA GLY A 226 -1.76 5.40 -14.37
C GLY A 226 -0.71 5.47 -15.47
N PHE A 227 0.25 6.38 -15.30
CA PHE A 227 1.43 6.46 -16.15
C PHE A 227 2.62 6.92 -15.34
N GLY A 228 3.82 6.43 -15.67
CA GLY A 228 5.06 6.82 -15.02
C GLY A 228 6.19 5.83 -15.26
N ASN A 229 7.34 6.05 -14.62
CA ASN A 229 8.46 5.13 -14.70
C ASN A 229 8.13 3.81 -13.97
N GLY A 230 8.67 2.70 -14.49
CA GLY A 230 8.57 1.38 -13.86
C GLY A 230 8.44 0.25 -14.89
N ASN A 231 8.44 -0.98 -14.39
CA ASN A 231 8.17 -2.19 -15.16
C ASN A 231 6.88 -2.84 -14.67
N PHE A 232 5.97 -3.12 -15.59
CA PHE A 232 4.63 -3.61 -15.30
C PHE A 232 4.37 -4.88 -16.11
N TYR A 233 3.95 -5.93 -15.42
CA TYR A 233 3.72 -7.26 -15.96
C TYR A 233 2.27 -7.65 -15.69
N GLY A 234 1.46 -7.77 -16.76
CA GLY A 234 0.07 -8.22 -16.61
C GLY A 234 -0.02 -9.69 -16.21
N GLY A 235 0.88 -10.52 -16.74
CA GLY A 235 0.94 -11.94 -16.44
C GLY A 235 -0.01 -12.77 -17.31
N ASP A 236 -0.77 -13.67 -16.69
CA ASP A 236 -1.62 -14.60 -17.41
C ASP A 236 -3.04 -14.06 -17.57
N SER A 237 -3.50 -13.96 -18.82
CA SER A 237 -4.89 -13.87 -19.31
C SER A 237 -5.22 -12.60 -20.11
N LYS A 238 -6.01 -11.67 -19.58
CA LYS A 238 -6.53 -10.53 -20.37
C LYS A 238 -6.49 -9.26 -19.55
N ASP A 239 -5.30 -8.71 -19.47
CA ASP A 239 -4.98 -7.59 -18.61
C ASP A 239 -5.15 -6.27 -19.35
N THR A 240 -5.56 -5.26 -18.58
CA THR A 240 -5.91 -3.95 -19.11
C THR A 240 -5.05 -2.87 -18.48
N LEU A 241 -4.32 -2.15 -19.33
CA LEU A 241 -3.65 -0.90 -18.97
C LEU A 241 -4.57 0.27 -19.33
N GLU A 242 -4.82 1.19 -18.40
CA GLU A 242 -5.47 2.48 -18.64
C GLU A 242 -4.49 3.63 -18.43
N LEU A 243 -4.20 4.35 -19.51
CA LEU A 243 -3.35 5.53 -19.48
C LEU A 243 -4.16 6.79 -19.16
N THR A 244 -3.55 7.69 -18.38
CA THR A 244 -4.09 9.02 -18.10
C THR A 244 -3.81 9.99 -19.25
N SER A 245 -4.37 11.19 -19.21
CA SER A 245 -4.22 12.19 -20.28
C SER A 245 -2.77 12.50 -20.62
N GLY A 246 -2.49 12.75 -21.90
CA GLY A 246 -1.16 13.00 -22.41
C GLY A 246 -0.92 12.52 -23.83
N THR A 247 0.29 12.77 -24.31
CA THR A 247 0.78 12.27 -25.60
C THR A 247 1.86 11.24 -25.34
N TYR A 248 1.67 10.05 -25.89
CA TYR A 248 2.53 8.89 -25.68
C TYR A 248 3.13 8.43 -27.01
N THR A 249 4.44 8.28 -27.06
CA THR A 249 5.12 7.58 -28.16
C THR A 249 5.34 6.12 -27.76
N ILE A 250 4.93 5.21 -28.63
CA ILE A 250 5.03 3.77 -28.43
C ILE A 250 6.38 3.27 -28.94
N GLY A 251 7.10 2.52 -28.11
CA GLY A 251 8.25 1.72 -28.49
C GLY A 251 7.96 0.23 -28.33
N ILE A 252 8.34 -0.60 -29.30
CA ILE A 252 8.14 -2.06 -29.22
C ILE A 252 9.51 -2.74 -29.35
N SER A 253 9.85 -3.57 -28.37
CA SER A 253 11.07 -4.36 -28.36
C SER A 253 10.78 -5.77 -27.84
N GLY A 254 10.70 -6.74 -28.75
CA GLY A 254 10.29 -8.10 -28.41
C GLY A 254 8.85 -8.14 -27.93
N THR A 255 8.62 -8.65 -26.71
CA THR A 255 7.31 -8.71 -26.06
C THR A 255 6.99 -7.46 -25.23
N THR A 256 7.96 -6.56 -25.05
CA THR A 256 7.79 -5.35 -24.26
C THR A 256 7.27 -4.21 -25.12
N VAL A 257 6.19 -3.57 -24.65
CA VAL A 257 5.67 -2.31 -25.18
C VAL A 257 5.98 -1.21 -24.18
N SER A 258 6.63 -0.15 -24.66
CA SER A 258 7.01 1.01 -23.86
C SER A 258 6.20 2.23 -24.26
N PHE A 259 5.72 2.99 -23.27
CA PHE A 259 5.03 4.25 -23.47
C PHE A 259 5.92 5.39 -22.98
N THR A 260 6.25 6.33 -23.87
CA THR A 260 7.12 7.47 -23.55
C THR A 260 6.31 8.77 -23.53
N LYS A 261 6.42 9.54 -22.44
CA LYS A 261 5.85 10.89 -22.31
C LYS A 261 6.86 11.80 -21.60
N GLY A 262 7.42 12.76 -22.34
CA GLY A 262 8.52 13.58 -21.83
C GLY A 262 9.76 12.71 -21.57
N SER A 263 10.31 12.79 -20.36
CA SER A 263 11.43 11.95 -19.92
C SER A 263 11.02 10.64 -19.25
N ALA A 264 9.72 10.42 -19.01
CA ALA A 264 9.22 9.24 -18.34
C ALA A 264 8.93 8.11 -19.34
N ILE A 265 9.30 6.89 -18.97
CA ILE A 265 9.13 5.69 -19.78
C ILE A 265 8.49 4.59 -18.92
N MET A 266 7.31 4.16 -19.33
CA MET A 266 6.61 3.01 -18.75
C MET A 266 6.91 1.77 -19.58
N HIS A 267 7.46 0.72 -18.99
CA HIS A 267 7.70 -0.56 -19.66
C HIS A 267 6.62 -1.56 -19.29
N THR A 268 5.95 -2.13 -20.28
CA THR A 268 4.86 -3.08 -20.07
C THR A 268 5.12 -4.35 -20.84
N SER A 269 4.76 -5.48 -20.26
CA SER A 269 4.71 -6.78 -20.93
C SER A 269 3.45 -7.51 -20.47
N GLU A 270 2.97 -8.46 -21.28
CA GLU A 270 1.86 -9.34 -20.89
C GLU A 270 0.55 -8.58 -20.64
N PHE A 271 0.28 -7.52 -21.43
CA PHE A 271 -1.02 -6.85 -21.46
C PHE A 271 -1.71 -7.11 -22.79
N GLU A 272 -3.02 -7.33 -22.78
CA GLU A 272 -3.82 -7.56 -23.97
C GLU A 272 -4.56 -6.29 -24.41
N LYS A 273 -4.95 -5.43 -23.45
CA LYS A 273 -5.81 -4.28 -23.70
C LYS A 273 -5.20 -2.98 -23.19
N LEU A 274 -5.27 -1.96 -24.04
CA LEU A 274 -4.95 -0.58 -23.68
C LEU A 274 -6.22 0.27 -23.76
N ILE A 275 -6.58 0.93 -22.66
CA ILE A 275 -7.56 2.02 -22.63
C ILE A 275 -6.80 3.34 -22.69
N ALA A 276 -7.12 4.15 -23.70
CA ALA A 276 -6.54 5.47 -23.91
C ALA A 276 -7.65 6.48 -24.22
N GLY A 277 -8.13 7.16 -23.17
CA GLY A 277 -9.32 8.00 -23.23
C GLY A 277 -10.56 7.17 -23.57
N ASN A 278 -11.26 7.54 -24.64
CA ASN A 278 -12.46 6.83 -25.11
C ASN A 278 -12.16 5.67 -26.08
N GLN A 279 -10.89 5.36 -26.33
CA GLN A 279 -10.47 4.30 -27.25
C GLN A 279 -9.91 3.11 -26.49
N THR A 280 -10.18 1.91 -27.01
CA THR A 280 -9.58 0.66 -26.54
C THR A 280 -8.82 0.03 -27.69
N TYR A 281 -7.56 -0.33 -27.44
CA TYR A 281 -6.67 -0.98 -28.39
C TYR A 281 -6.37 -2.40 -27.92
N ASP A 282 -6.17 -3.31 -28.87
CA ASP A 282 -5.43 -4.54 -28.61
C ASP A 282 -3.94 -4.21 -28.61
N PHE A 283 -3.17 -4.70 -27.63
CA PHE A 283 -1.72 -4.49 -27.61
C PHE A 283 -1.05 -4.99 -28.90
N SER A 284 -1.56 -6.07 -29.50
CA SER A 284 -1.08 -6.62 -30.77
C SER A 284 -1.34 -5.72 -32.00
N SER A 285 -2.16 -4.67 -31.84
CA SER A 285 -2.45 -3.68 -32.89
C SER A 285 -1.57 -2.43 -32.82
N LEU A 286 -0.81 -2.28 -31.73
CA LEU A 286 0.09 -1.14 -31.56
C LEU A 286 1.28 -1.26 -32.51
N THR A 287 1.78 -0.14 -33.00
CA THR A 287 2.98 -0.11 -33.87
C THR A 287 4.09 0.72 -33.26
N ASN A 288 5.34 0.37 -33.58
CA ASN A 288 6.49 1.18 -33.17
C ASN A 288 6.36 2.61 -33.71
N ASP A 289 6.78 3.59 -32.90
CA ASP A 289 6.69 5.03 -33.15
C ASP A 289 5.25 5.57 -33.30
N GLN A 290 4.21 4.75 -33.04
CA GLN A 290 2.84 5.22 -32.94
C GLN A 290 2.75 6.31 -31.86
N THR A 291 2.02 7.36 -32.16
CA THR A 291 1.69 8.39 -31.17
C THR A 291 0.22 8.28 -30.78
N ILE A 292 -0.05 8.12 -29.48
CA ILE A 292 -1.40 8.12 -28.92
C ILE A 292 -1.61 9.42 -28.15
N PHE A 293 -2.66 10.15 -28.51
CA PHE A 293 -3.08 11.35 -27.80
C PHE A 293 -4.34 11.07 -26.99
N ILE A 294 -4.29 11.38 -25.70
CA ILE A 294 -5.39 11.24 -24.75
C ILE A 294 -5.71 12.64 -24.22
N ALA A 295 -6.94 13.10 -24.47
CA ALA A 295 -7.46 14.38 -24.02
C ALA A 295 -7.63 14.44 -22.49
#